data_AF-A0A6A6K0C5-F1
#
_entry.id   AF-A0A6A6K0C5-F1
#
_cell.length_a   1.000
_cell.length_b   1.000
_cell.length_c   1.000
_cell.angle_alpha   90.00
_cell.angle_beta   90.00
_cell.angle_gamma   90.00
#
_symmetry.space_group_name_H-M   'P 1'
#
loop_
_entity.id
_entity.type
_entity.pdbx_description
1 polymer ?
#
loop_
_entity_poly.entity_id
_entity_poly.type
_entity_poly.pdbx_seq_one_letter_code
_entity_poly.pdbx_strand_id
1 'polypeptide(L)'
;MLYGCLYSEFVYALHVSSWVCMNERKERAAQWFRELRDKIVDEFSAIEGEFSDSRPDIKRRTWDREGGGGGESVVIAGKVFEKAGVNFSTVYGIMGDNFAREIPGAQESEGEFWASGISVVAHMQSPFVPAVHMNTRFMCTAKSWFGGGMDLTPIYYDEDDKTTFHEGIRAACGKFDPEYYPRFKQKCDEYFYLHHRKEMRGVGGIFYDNLCTGDWEKDFAFTREVGECFLRVYPAIVRKNMHKTWGEKERNFQLLKRGRYVEFNLIYDRGTRFGLMTNGNPDAIMMSMPPLVARASNRANSLLHRGRMNPASLSGCRSSPTSGYAPEAVRIPNLIEMESLGCDGAIRISGMPTEPVSKRNYGVVCLLPEVRCLGDQPISASCNEVVIGDACGIRSASPSSLRG
;
A
#
# COMPACT_ATOMS: atom_id res chain seq x y z
N MET A 1 44.06 31.99 -27.36
CA MET A 1 43.36 30.80 -27.92
C MET A 1 43.69 29.50 -27.19
N LEU A 2 44.88 29.28 -26.63
CA LEU A 2 45.22 28.04 -25.90
C LEU A 2 44.48 27.84 -24.55
N TYR A 3 44.12 28.92 -23.84
CA TYR A 3 43.38 28.83 -22.57
C TYR A 3 41.91 28.40 -22.70
N GLY A 4 41.26 28.66 -23.85
CA GLY A 4 39.88 28.26 -24.08
C GLY A 4 39.71 26.77 -24.45
N CYS A 5 40.74 26.18 -25.06
CA CYS A 5 40.71 24.78 -25.51
C CYS A 5 40.89 23.82 -24.31
N LEU A 6 41.82 24.13 -23.39
CA LEU A 6 42.02 23.35 -22.16
C LEU A 6 40.83 23.43 -21.19
N TYR A 7 40.14 24.58 -21.10
CA TYR A 7 38.95 24.72 -20.26
C TYR A 7 37.77 23.91 -20.82
N SER A 8 37.62 23.86 -22.14
CA SER A 8 36.59 23.06 -22.82
C SER A 8 36.82 21.55 -22.63
N GLU A 9 38.06 21.06 -22.77
CA GLU A 9 38.37 19.65 -22.56
C GLU A 9 38.24 19.23 -21.09
N PHE A 10 38.59 20.10 -20.15
CA PHE A 10 38.47 19.81 -18.72
C PHE A 10 36.99 19.78 -18.26
N VAL A 11 36.17 20.72 -18.73
CA VAL A 11 34.72 20.73 -18.46
C VAL A 11 34.06 19.51 -19.13
N TYR A 12 34.45 19.17 -20.35
CA TYR A 12 33.95 17.97 -21.04
C TYR A 12 34.34 16.69 -20.31
N ALA A 13 35.59 16.55 -19.85
CA ALA A 13 36.07 15.40 -19.09
C ALA A 13 35.36 15.27 -17.73
N LEU A 14 35.09 16.38 -17.03
CA LEU A 14 34.30 16.39 -15.79
C LEU A 14 32.83 16.00 -16.05
N HIS A 15 32.25 16.48 -17.15
CA HIS A 15 30.87 16.14 -17.54
C HIS A 15 30.75 14.65 -17.90
N VAL A 16 31.68 14.12 -18.70
CA VAL A 16 31.74 12.70 -19.05
C VAL A 16 31.97 11.83 -17.80
N SER A 17 32.86 12.22 -16.90
CA SER A 17 33.12 11.48 -15.65
C SER A 17 31.91 11.48 -14.71
N SER A 18 31.21 12.61 -14.59
CA SER A 18 29.97 12.72 -13.80
C SER A 18 28.84 11.87 -14.39
N TRP A 19 28.70 11.85 -15.72
CA TRP A 19 27.67 11.11 -16.42
C TRP A 19 27.90 9.59 -16.36
N VAL A 20 29.15 9.14 -16.56
CA VAL A 20 29.55 7.73 -16.39
C VAL A 20 29.28 7.24 -14.96
N CYS A 21 29.63 8.06 -13.96
CA CYS A 21 29.38 7.75 -12.55
C CYS A 21 27.88 7.59 -12.23
N MET A 22 27.00 8.41 -12.84
CA MET A 22 25.56 8.30 -12.61
C MET A 22 24.94 7.05 -13.28
N ASN A 23 25.40 6.65 -14.46
CA ASN A 23 24.90 5.44 -15.10
C ASN A 23 25.28 4.18 -14.32
N GLU A 24 26.51 4.11 -13.80
CA GLU A 24 26.93 3.02 -12.92
C GLU A 24 26.06 2.96 -11.65
N ARG A 25 25.76 4.11 -11.04
CA ARG A 25 24.86 4.20 -9.87
C ARG A 25 23.44 3.71 -10.18
N LYS A 26 22.88 4.10 -11.33
CA LYS A 26 21.57 3.64 -11.81
C LYS A 26 21.55 2.12 -11.97
N GLU A 27 22.57 1.54 -12.60
CA GLU A 27 22.71 0.10 -12.81
C GLU A 27 22.83 -0.66 -11.48
N ARG A 28 23.71 -0.21 -10.58
CA ARG A 28 23.88 -0.81 -9.24
C ARG A 28 22.60 -0.79 -8.42
N ALA A 29 21.87 0.33 -8.44
CA ALA A 29 20.58 0.44 -7.76
C ALA A 29 19.53 -0.50 -8.35
N ALA A 30 19.38 -0.51 -9.68
CA ALA A 30 18.44 -1.39 -10.37
C ALA A 30 18.75 -2.88 -10.15
N GLN A 31 20.03 -3.25 -10.20
CA GLN A 31 20.47 -4.61 -9.91
C GLN A 31 20.10 -5.02 -8.48
N TRP A 32 20.39 -4.17 -7.48
CA TRP A 32 20.01 -4.43 -6.10
C TRP A 32 18.50 -4.66 -5.93
N PHE A 33 17.65 -3.82 -6.53
CA PHE A 33 16.20 -3.97 -6.40
C PHE A 33 15.68 -5.26 -7.05
N ARG A 34 16.29 -5.69 -8.15
CA ARG A 34 15.99 -6.98 -8.81
C ARG A 34 16.40 -8.16 -7.92
N GLU A 35 17.61 -8.13 -7.38
CA GLU A 35 18.10 -9.17 -6.46
C GLU A 35 17.27 -9.25 -5.18
N LEU A 36 16.88 -8.11 -4.62
CA LEU A 36 16.02 -8.06 -3.44
C LEU A 36 14.63 -8.65 -3.73
N ARG A 37 14.06 -8.40 -4.91
CA ARG A 37 12.80 -9.03 -5.33
C ARG A 37 12.93 -10.53 -5.33
N ASP A 38 13.99 -11.08 -5.95
CA ASP A 38 14.17 -12.53 -6.02
C ASP A 38 14.36 -13.14 -4.63
N LYS A 39 15.15 -12.51 -3.74
CA LYS A 39 15.27 -12.95 -2.34
C LYS A 39 13.94 -12.95 -1.59
N ILE A 40 13.09 -11.94 -1.79
CA ILE A 40 11.78 -11.87 -1.14
C ILE A 40 10.84 -12.94 -1.69
N VAL A 41 10.85 -13.18 -3.01
CA VAL A 41 10.04 -14.25 -3.63
C VAL A 41 10.47 -15.62 -3.11
N ASP A 42 11.78 -15.86 -3.01
CA ASP A 42 12.32 -17.12 -2.49
C ASP A 42 11.93 -17.32 -1.01
N GLU A 43 12.07 -16.28 -0.19
CA GLU A 43 11.70 -16.32 1.24
C GLU A 43 10.20 -16.55 1.43
N PHE A 44 9.34 -15.89 0.65
CA PHE A 44 7.89 -16.10 0.71
C PHE A 44 7.50 -17.51 0.25
N SER A 45 8.20 -18.04 -0.76
CA SER A 45 8.00 -19.41 -1.23
C SER A 45 8.44 -20.43 -0.18
N ALA A 46 9.53 -20.17 0.53
CA ALA A 46 10.01 -21.00 1.63
C ALA A 46 8.99 -21.05 2.78
N ILE A 47 8.45 -19.89 3.19
CA ILE A 47 7.39 -19.81 4.21
C ILE A 47 6.16 -20.65 3.83
N GLU A 48 5.73 -20.62 2.56
CA GLU A 48 4.62 -21.46 2.09
C GLU A 48 4.94 -22.95 2.23
N GLY A 49 6.16 -23.37 1.85
CA GLY A 49 6.62 -24.75 1.99
C GLY A 49 6.79 -25.21 3.45
N GLU A 50 7.14 -24.31 4.37
CA GLU A 50 7.18 -24.58 5.81
C GLU A 50 5.77 -24.79 6.40
N PHE A 51 4.77 -24.10 5.85
CA PHE A 51 3.39 -24.17 6.35
C PHE A 51 2.60 -25.35 5.79
N SER A 52 2.81 -25.71 4.52
CA SER A 52 2.05 -26.76 3.84
C SER A 52 2.85 -27.39 2.69
N ASP A 53 2.61 -28.69 2.44
CA ASP A 53 3.11 -29.39 1.25
C ASP A 53 2.51 -28.86 -0.08
N SER A 54 1.50 -27.99 0.00
CA SER A 54 0.89 -27.36 -1.18
C SER A 54 1.83 -26.32 -1.75
N ARG A 55 2.16 -26.43 -3.04
CA ARG A 55 2.95 -25.39 -3.73
C ARG A 55 2.13 -24.11 -3.89
N PRO A 56 2.69 -22.92 -3.62
CA PRO A 56 2.03 -21.66 -3.95
C PRO A 56 1.93 -21.47 -5.47
N ASP A 57 0.88 -20.78 -5.92
CA ASP A 57 0.76 -20.28 -7.28
C ASP A 57 1.64 -19.02 -7.42
N ILE A 58 2.69 -19.11 -8.23
CA ILE A 58 3.64 -18.02 -8.47
C ILE A 58 3.56 -17.63 -9.94
N LYS A 59 3.06 -16.42 -10.22
CA LYS A 59 2.94 -15.87 -11.57
C LYS A 59 3.95 -14.76 -11.77
N ARG A 60 4.86 -14.96 -12.72
CA ARG A 60 5.82 -13.94 -13.15
C ARG A 60 5.41 -13.35 -14.50
N ARG A 61 5.48 -12.03 -14.62
CA ARG A 61 5.22 -11.32 -15.87
C ARG A 61 6.24 -10.21 -16.06
N THR A 62 7.00 -10.29 -17.14
CA THR A 62 7.81 -9.18 -17.64
C THR A 62 6.96 -8.27 -18.51
N TRP A 63 7.23 -6.97 -18.46
CA TRP A 63 6.54 -5.98 -19.27
C TRP A 63 7.47 -4.83 -19.62
N ASP A 64 7.24 -4.24 -20.78
CA ASP A 64 7.94 -3.05 -21.26
C ASP A 64 7.00 -1.84 -21.18
N ARG A 65 7.59 -0.65 -21.02
CA ARG A 65 6.86 0.61 -20.95
C ARG A 65 7.00 1.39 -22.27
N GLU A 66 5.87 1.81 -22.83
CA GLU A 66 5.88 2.82 -23.89
C GLU A 66 6.51 4.12 -23.37
N GLY A 67 7.58 4.57 -24.03
CA GLY A 67 8.38 5.72 -23.58
C GLY A 67 9.64 5.38 -22.79
N GLY A 68 9.91 4.10 -22.52
CA GLY A 68 11.23 3.63 -22.04
C GLY A 68 11.21 2.83 -20.73
N GLY A 69 11.99 1.76 -20.71
CA GLY A 69 12.14 0.85 -19.58
C GLY A 69 11.06 -0.23 -19.50
N GLY A 70 10.86 -0.79 -18.31
CA GLY A 70 9.97 -1.90 -18.06
C GLY A 70 10.10 -2.43 -16.63
N GLY A 71 9.66 -3.68 -16.41
CA GLY A 71 9.75 -4.31 -15.12
C GLY A 71 9.29 -5.77 -15.12
N GLU A 72 9.29 -6.34 -13.92
CA GLU A 72 8.79 -7.69 -13.66
C GLU A 72 7.83 -7.62 -12.47
N SER A 73 6.64 -8.20 -12.67
CA SER A 73 5.64 -8.38 -11.63
C SER A 73 5.62 -9.84 -11.23
N VAL A 74 5.70 -10.11 -9.92
CA VAL A 74 5.57 -11.45 -9.36
C VAL A 74 4.39 -11.45 -8.40
N VAL A 75 3.42 -12.33 -8.63
CA VAL A 75 2.27 -12.54 -7.73
C VAL A 75 2.35 -13.95 -7.15
N ILE A 76 2.30 -14.05 -5.83
CA ILE A 76 2.30 -15.28 -5.06
C ILE A 76 0.93 -15.43 -4.38
N ALA A 77 0.30 -16.58 -4.52
CA ALA A 77 -0.93 -16.94 -3.81
C ALA A 77 -0.83 -18.38 -3.30
N GLY A 78 -1.09 -18.58 -2.01
CA GLY A 78 -0.92 -19.85 -1.32
C GLY A 78 -1.75 -19.95 -0.04
N LYS A 79 -1.26 -20.75 0.90
CA LYS A 79 -1.91 -21.06 2.17
C LYS A 79 -1.50 -20.09 3.28
N VAL A 80 -0.37 -19.40 3.15
CA VAL A 80 0.06 -18.34 4.06
C VAL A 80 -0.24 -16.97 3.46
N PHE A 81 0.20 -16.72 2.24
CA PHE A 81 -0.04 -15.50 1.48
C PHE A 81 -1.29 -15.66 0.63
N GLU A 82 -2.37 -14.96 0.96
CA GLU A 82 -3.57 -15.00 0.11
C GLU A 82 -3.32 -14.28 -1.21
N LYS A 83 -2.56 -13.19 -1.15
CA LYS A 83 -2.01 -12.49 -2.31
C LYS A 83 -0.80 -11.68 -1.85
N ALA A 84 0.37 -11.99 -2.38
CA ALA A 84 1.55 -11.15 -2.27
C ALA A 84 2.01 -10.74 -3.67
N GLY A 85 2.33 -9.46 -3.85
CA GLY A 85 2.99 -8.99 -5.06
C GLY A 85 4.36 -8.41 -4.74
N VAL A 86 5.36 -8.81 -5.51
CA VAL A 86 6.76 -8.41 -5.37
C VAL A 86 7.21 -7.91 -6.74
N ASN A 87 7.13 -6.59 -6.93
CA ASN A 87 7.31 -5.97 -8.24
C ASN A 87 8.64 -5.22 -8.28
N PHE A 88 9.35 -5.35 -9.40
CA PHE A 88 10.54 -4.56 -9.72
C PHE A 88 10.27 -3.77 -11.02
N SER A 89 10.78 -2.54 -11.10
CA SER A 89 10.78 -1.78 -12.34
C SER A 89 12.00 -0.88 -12.50
N THR A 90 12.34 -0.61 -13.75
CA THR A 90 13.25 0.46 -14.17
C THR A 90 12.58 1.18 -15.33
N VAL A 91 12.18 2.43 -15.14
CA VAL A 91 11.48 3.25 -16.12
C VAL A 91 12.25 4.54 -16.38
N TYR A 92 12.19 5.03 -17.60
CA TYR A 92 12.80 6.30 -17.99
C TYR A 92 12.00 6.93 -19.13
N GLY A 93 12.31 8.18 -19.46
CA GLY A 93 11.68 8.93 -20.54
C GLY A 93 11.44 10.37 -20.15
N ILE A 94 10.42 10.99 -20.76
CA ILE A 94 10.04 12.38 -20.52
C ILE A 94 8.70 12.40 -19.76
N MET A 95 8.65 13.14 -18.64
CA MET A 95 7.44 13.40 -17.86
C MET A 95 6.55 14.42 -18.57
N GLY A 96 5.22 14.29 -18.45
CA GLY A 96 4.31 15.34 -18.90
C GLY A 96 4.41 16.61 -18.03
N ASP A 97 4.12 17.78 -18.62
CA ASP A 97 4.33 19.11 -18.01
C ASP A 97 3.70 19.31 -16.63
N ASN A 98 2.53 18.72 -16.39
CA ASN A 98 1.86 18.81 -15.09
C ASN A 98 2.63 18.07 -14.00
N PHE A 99 3.33 16.99 -14.35
CA PHE A 99 4.06 16.15 -13.40
C PHE A 99 5.46 16.68 -13.11
N ALA A 100 6.12 17.28 -14.09
CA ALA A 100 7.44 17.87 -13.91
C ALA A 100 7.48 18.97 -12.82
N ARG A 101 6.34 19.59 -12.49
CA ARG A 101 6.24 20.62 -11.43
C ARG A 101 6.28 20.06 -10.00
N GLU A 102 5.89 18.80 -9.82
CA GLU A 102 5.81 18.17 -8.50
C GLU A 102 7.07 17.36 -8.16
N ILE A 103 7.90 17.05 -9.16
CA ILE A 103 9.09 16.22 -9.02
C ILE A 103 10.35 17.09 -8.93
N PRO A 104 11.18 16.95 -7.87
CA PRO A 104 12.41 17.71 -7.74
C PRO A 104 13.34 17.53 -8.96
N GLY A 105 13.79 18.64 -9.55
CA GLY A 105 14.75 18.60 -10.64
C GLY A 105 14.17 18.25 -12.01
N ALA A 106 12.86 18.01 -12.13
CA ALA A 106 12.26 17.58 -13.40
C ALA A 106 12.08 18.73 -14.40
N GLN A 107 11.88 19.98 -13.95
CA GLN A 107 11.80 21.12 -14.86
C GLN A 107 13.17 21.45 -15.45
N GLU A 108 14.21 21.35 -14.63
CA GLU A 108 15.60 21.60 -15.01
C GLU A 108 16.15 20.54 -15.96
N SER A 109 15.56 19.34 -15.99
CA SER A 109 15.87 18.28 -16.96
C SER A 109 14.90 18.22 -18.13
N GLU A 110 14.10 19.27 -18.38
CA GLU A 110 13.12 19.30 -19.47
C GLU A 110 12.13 18.11 -19.43
N GLY A 111 11.84 17.62 -18.22
CA GLY A 111 10.98 16.47 -17.96
C GLY A 111 11.70 15.12 -18.04
N GLU A 112 12.97 15.06 -18.43
CA GLU A 112 13.71 13.80 -18.47
C GLU A 112 13.86 13.19 -17.08
N PHE A 113 13.62 11.87 -17.00
CA PHE A 113 13.78 11.13 -15.77
C PHE A 113 14.22 9.69 -16.00
N TRP A 114 14.77 9.12 -14.93
CA TRP A 114 15.00 7.70 -14.75
C TRP A 114 14.58 7.32 -13.33
N ALA A 115 13.95 6.18 -13.15
CA ALA A 115 13.60 5.66 -11.84
C ALA A 115 13.66 4.14 -11.82
N SER A 116 14.18 3.57 -10.75
CA SER A 116 14.08 2.14 -10.49
C SER A 116 13.70 1.88 -9.05
N GLY A 117 12.99 0.78 -8.80
CA GLY A 117 12.60 0.42 -7.46
C GLY A 117 11.96 -0.96 -7.37
N ILE A 118 11.74 -1.35 -6.12
CA ILE A 118 10.97 -2.53 -5.73
C ILE A 118 9.76 -2.09 -4.91
N SER A 119 8.63 -2.75 -5.11
CA SER A 119 7.41 -2.56 -4.33
C SER A 119 6.84 -3.91 -3.94
N VAL A 120 6.55 -4.08 -2.65
CA VAL A 120 6.05 -5.31 -2.05
C VAL A 120 4.78 -5.00 -1.28
N VAL A 121 3.73 -5.78 -1.54
CA VAL A 121 2.52 -5.78 -0.73
C VAL A 121 2.11 -7.23 -0.50
N ALA A 122 1.90 -7.62 0.77
CA ALA A 122 1.43 -8.95 1.11
C ALA A 122 0.16 -8.89 1.95
N HIS A 123 -0.87 -9.62 1.50
CA HIS A 123 -2.13 -9.86 2.19
C HIS A 123 -2.20 -11.32 2.60
N MET A 124 -2.30 -11.57 3.90
CA MET A 124 -2.17 -12.91 4.48
C MET A 124 -3.50 -13.64 4.55
N GLN A 125 -3.49 -14.97 4.46
CA GLN A 125 -4.69 -15.79 4.71
C GLN A 125 -5.13 -15.65 6.17
N SER A 126 -4.20 -15.83 7.11
CA SER A 126 -4.46 -15.70 8.55
C SER A 126 -4.71 -14.25 8.95
N PRO A 127 -5.83 -13.94 9.64
CA PRO A 127 -6.07 -12.62 10.25
C PRO A 127 -5.03 -12.24 11.31
N PHE A 128 -4.30 -13.21 11.87
CA PHE A 128 -3.29 -12.96 12.89
C PHE A 128 -1.90 -12.67 12.32
N VAL A 129 -1.71 -12.80 11.00
CA VAL A 129 -0.48 -12.34 10.35
C VAL A 129 -0.75 -10.98 9.71
N PRO A 130 -0.03 -9.91 10.09
CA PRO A 130 -0.25 -8.59 9.54
C PRO A 130 0.00 -8.53 8.03
N ALA A 131 -0.81 -7.73 7.33
CA ALA A 131 -0.46 -7.30 5.99
C ALA A 131 0.76 -6.37 6.06
N VAL A 132 1.58 -6.34 5.01
CA VAL A 132 2.77 -5.50 4.98
C VAL A 132 2.90 -4.79 3.64
N HIS A 133 3.52 -3.62 3.67
CA HIS A 133 3.98 -2.92 2.49
C HIS A 133 5.46 -2.54 2.67
N MET A 134 6.24 -2.66 1.60
CA MET A 134 7.61 -2.17 1.53
C MET A 134 7.89 -1.61 0.14
N ASN A 135 8.57 -0.47 0.09
CA ASN A 135 9.06 0.12 -1.14
C ASN A 135 10.47 0.65 -0.93
N THR A 136 11.35 0.44 -1.91
CA THR A 136 12.59 1.21 -2.03
C THR A 136 12.81 1.59 -3.49
N ARG A 137 13.28 2.81 -3.73
CA ARG A 137 13.43 3.37 -5.07
C ARG A 137 14.59 4.36 -5.14
N PHE A 138 15.15 4.48 -6.33
CA PHE A 138 16.11 5.50 -6.72
C PHE A 138 15.54 6.28 -7.90
N MET A 139 15.57 7.60 -7.81
CA MET A 139 15.04 8.50 -8.84
C MET A 139 16.13 9.48 -9.29
N CYS A 140 16.16 9.75 -10.59
CA CYS A 140 17.08 10.68 -11.24
C CYS A 140 16.33 11.56 -12.23
N THR A 141 16.48 12.86 -12.09
CA THR A 141 16.11 13.96 -12.99
C THR A 141 17.37 14.82 -13.17
N ALA A 142 17.27 16.15 -13.15
CA ALA A 142 18.43 17.00 -12.85
C ALA A 142 18.94 16.84 -11.40
N LYS A 143 18.16 16.19 -10.53
CA LYS A 143 18.53 15.81 -9.14
C LYS A 143 18.46 14.30 -9.00
N SER A 144 19.09 13.74 -7.97
CA SER A 144 18.96 12.31 -7.65
C SER A 144 18.74 12.08 -6.17
N TRP A 145 17.86 11.13 -5.83
CA TRP A 145 17.57 10.79 -4.44
C TRP A 145 17.02 9.37 -4.30
N PHE A 146 17.15 8.83 -3.10
CA PHE A 146 16.46 7.62 -2.68
C PHE A 146 15.16 7.94 -1.97
N GLY A 147 14.19 7.03 -2.09
CA GLY A 147 12.96 7.05 -1.34
C GLY A 147 12.54 5.63 -1.00
N GLY A 148 11.66 5.48 -0.02
CA GLY A 148 11.20 4.18 0.38
C GLY A 148 10.59 4.15 1.77
N GLY A 149 10.49 2.94 2.30
CA GLY A 149 9.89 2.69 3.59
C GLY A 149 9.32 1.28 3.67
N MET A 150 8.85 0.95 4.86
CA MET A 150 8.04 -0.23 5.10
C MET A 150 7.07 0.07 6.22
N ASP A 151 5.89 -0.53 6.16
CA ASP A 151 4.86 -0.36 7.17
C ASP A 151 4.04 -1.64 7.36
N LEU A 152 3.54 -1.81 8.58
CA LEU A 152 2.82 -3.00 9.02
C LEU A 152 1.36 -2.68 9.29
N THR A 153 0.45 -3.46 8.70
CA THR A 153 -1.00 -3.31 8.82
C THR A 153 -1.62 -4.54 9.48
N PRO A 154 -1.58 -4.63 10.82
CA PRO A 154 -2.22 -5.72 11.54
C PRO A 154 -3.75 -5.62 11.46
N ILE A 155 -4.40 -6.78 11.33
CA ILE A 155 -5.85 -6.89 11.53
C ILE A 155 -6.13 -6.88 13.04
N TYR A 156 -5.42 -7.74 13.77
CA TYR A 156 -5.40 -7.78 15.23
C TYR A 156 -4.09 -7.23 15.75
N TYR A 157 -4.19 -6.34 16.73
CA TYR A 157 -3.02 -5.72 17.34
C TYR A 157 -2.27 -6.73 18.22
N ASP A 158 -0.96 -6.83 18.00
CA ASP A 158 -0.02 -7.64 18.77
C ASP A 158 1.20 -6.76 19.09
N GLU A 159 1.47 -6.52 20.38
CA GLU A 159 2.55 -5.62 20.80
C GLU A 159 3.93 -6.19 20.48
N ASP A 160 4.08 -7.52 20.55
CA ASP A 160 5.36 -8.18 20.29
C ASP A 160 5.71 -8.10 18.79
N ASP A 161 4.72 -8.27 17.91
CA ASP A 161 4.92 -8.11 16.46
C ASP A 161 5.29 -6.68 16.10
N LYS A 162 4.59 -5.70 16.68
CA LYS A 162 4.92 -4.28 16.52
C LYS A 162 6.31 -3.95 17.04
N THR A 163 6.67 -4.47 18.22
CA THR A 163 7.98 -4.25 18.84
C THR A 163 9.07 -4.85 17.97
N THR A 164 8.93 -6.11 17.55
CA THR A 164 9.86 -6.80 16.62
C THR A 164 10.04 -5.99 15.34
N PHE A 165 8.93 -5.47 14.78
CA PHE A 165 8.97 -4.65 13.57
C PHE A 165 9.75 -3.35 13.75
N HIS A 166 9.37 -2.55 14.76
CA HIS A 166 9.94 -1.23 14.99
C HIS A 166 11.36 -1.27 15.55
N GLU A 167 11.72 -2.27 16.36
CA GLU A 167 13.09 -2.44 16.83
C GLU A 167 14.05 -2.81 15.70
N GLY A 168 13.64 -3.71 14.80
CA GLY A 168 14.42 -4.04 13.61
C GLY A 168 14.68 -2.82 12.74
N ILE A 169 13.64 -2.02 12.49
CA ILE A 169 13.76 -0.77 11.73
C ILE A 169 14.63 0.27 12.46
N ARG A 170 14.47 0.42 13.77
CA ARG A 170 15.30 1.34 14.57
C ARG A 170 16.77 0.96 14.51
N ALA A 171 17.08 -0.33 14.63
CA ALA A 171 18.44 -0.84 14.50
C ALA A 171 19.01 -0.60 13.10
N ALA A 172 18.22 -0.82 12.05
CA ALA A 172 18.61 -0.52 10.66
C ALA A 172 18.93 0.97 10.46
N CYS A 173 18.05 1.87 10.92
CA CYS A 173 18.27 3.31 10.85
C CYS A 173 19.50 3.76 11.67
N GLY A 174 19.64 3.24 12.89
CA GLY A 174 20.71 3.63 13.82
C GLY A 174 22.13 3.33 13.33
N LYS A 175 22.30 2.43 12.36
CA LYS A 175 23.59 2.17 11.69
C LYS A 175 24.08 3.36 10.86
N PHE A 176 23.19 4.25 10.43
CA PHE A 176 23.51 5.33 9.47
C PHE A 176 23.38 6.71 10.10
N ASP A 177 22.31 6.92 10.85
CA ASP A 177 22.00 8.18 11.52
C ASP A 177 20.92 7.93 12.60
N PRO A 178 21.18 8.27 13.88
CA PRO A 178 20.22 8.08 14.96
C PRO A 178 18.89 8.83 14.75
N GLU A 179 18.88 9.92 13.99
CA GLU A 179 17.69 10.72 13.71
C GLU A 179 16.82 10.14 12.59
N TYR A 180 17.28 9.13 11.85
CA TYR A 180 16.51 8.54 10.77
C TYR A 180 15.24 7.87 11.26
N TYR A 181 15.31 7.07 12.33
CA TYR A 181 14.12 6.39 12.84
C TYR A 181 13.05 7.38 13.34
N PRO A 182 13.33 8.33 14.27
CA PRO A 182 12.33 9.29 14.72
C PRO A 182 11.68 10.06 13.56
N ARG A 183 12.52 10.59 12.65
CA ARG A 183 12.06 11.40 11.51
C ARG A 183 11.23 10.58 10.52
N PHE A 184 11.70 9.41 10.11
CA PHE A 184 11.01 8.62 9.09
C PHE A 184 9.79 7.88 9.65
N LYS A 185 9.79 7.56 10.95
CA LYS A 185 8.59 7.07 11.63
C LYS A 185 7.51 8.13 11.66
N GLN A 186 7.84 9.37 12.04
CA GLN A 186 6.87 10.47 12.03
C GLN A 186 6.27 10.66 10.63
N LYS A 187 7.11 10.68 9.59
CA LYS A 187 6.63 10.76 8.19
C LYS A 187 5.74 9.59 7.80
N CYS A 188 6.02 8.39 8.30
CA CYS A 188 5.20 7.19 8.05
C CYS A 188 3.81 7.35 8.65
N ASP A 189 3.74 7.80 9.90
CA ASP A 189 2.48 8.04 10.60
C ASP A 189 1.64 9.12 9.91
N GLU A 190 2.27 10.20 9.47
CA GLU A 190 1.60 11.28 8.73
C GLU A 190 1.11 10.82 7.35
N TYR A 191 1.91 10.01 6.64
CA TYR A 191 1.57 9.55 5.29
C TYR A 191 0.44 8.51 5.29
N PHE A 192 0.47 7.54 6.20
CA PHE A 192 -0.49 6.42 6.23
C PHE A 192 -1.69 6.68 7.15
N TYR A 193 -2.24 7.90 7.09
CA TYR A 193 -3.39 8.33 7.88
C TYR A 193 -4.66 8.50 7.02
N LEU A 194 -5.76 7.87 7.44
CA LEU A 194 -7.06 8.00 6.78
C LEU A 194 -7.81 9.20 7.36
N HIS A 195 -7.64 10.39 6.76
CA HIS A 195 -8.23 11.64 7.29
C HIS A 195 -9.75 11.57 7.51
N HIS A 196 -10.49 10.96 6.59
CA HIS A 196 -11.95 10.86 6.71
C HIS A 196 -12.42 9.86 7.78
N ARG A 197 -11.55 8.92 8.21
CA ARG A 197 -11.81 7.97 9.30
C ARG A 197 -11.18 8.40 10.63
N LYS A 198 -10.23 9.34 10.59
CA LYS A 198 -9.39 9.75 11.71
C LYS A 198 -8.65 8.58 12.35
N GLU A 199 -8.11 7.68 11.53
CA GLU A 199 -7.37 6.50 11.99
C GLU A 199 -6.12 6.24 11.13
N MET A 200 -5.11 5.60 11.72
CA MET A 200 -3.95 5.10 10.99
C MET A 200 -4.34 3.87 10.18
N ARG A 201 -3.70 3.67 9.01
CA ARG A 201 -3.86 2.44 8.22
C ARG A 201 -3.42 1.20 9.01
N GLY A 202 -2.32 1.32 9.74
CA GLY A 202 -1.69 0.24 10.50
C GLY A 202 -0.92 0.76 11.72
N VAL A 203 0.13 0.04 12.12
CA VAL A 203 1.03 0.43 13.22
C VAL A 203 2.26 1.21 12.75
N GLY A 204 2.24 1.68 11.51
CA GLY A 204 3.30 2.47 10.90
C GLY A 204 4.56 1.65 10.61
N GLY A 205 5.70 2.32 10.65
CA GLY A 205 7.01 1.82 10.28
C GLY A 205 7.92 3.01 9.97
N ILE A 206 8.54 3.04 8.80
CA ILE A 206 9.27 4.21 8.30
C ILE A 206 8.83 4.59 6.90
N PHE A 207 8.85 5.88 6.60
CA PHE A 207 8.67 6.44 5.27
C PHE A 207 9.69 7.56 5.05
N TYR A 208 10.44 7.47 3.96
CA TYR A 208 11.40 8.48 3.55
C TYR A 208 11.28 8.76 2.05
N ASP A 209 11.52 10.01 1.71
CA ASP A 209 11.57 10.49 0.34
C ASP A 209 12.56 11.65 0.29
N ASN A 210 13.11 11.91 -0.89
CA ASN A 210 14.14 12.93 -1.08
C ASN A 210 15.40 12.70 -0.21
N LEU A 211 15.81 11.46 0.04
CA LEU A 211 17.07 11.16 0.72
C LEU A 211 18.23 11.37 -0.26
N CYS A 212 18.97 12.46 -0.05
CA CYS A 212 20.19 12.81 -0.77
C CYS A 212 21.09 13.60 0.19
N THR A 213 22.02 12.91 0.86
CA THR A 213 22.93 13.51 1.86
C THR A 213 24.17 14.13 1.23
N GLY A 214 24.36 13.95 -0.07
CA GLY A 214 25.60 14.26 -0.79
C GLY A 214 26.57 13.08 -0.88
N ASP A 215 26.33 12.01 -0.11
CA ASP A 215 27.06 10.75 -0.19
C ASP A 215 26.15 9.62 -0.70
N TRP A 216 26.25 9.35 -2.00
CA TRP A 216 25.42 8.35 -2.66
C TRP A 216 25.68 6.94 -2.11
N GLU A 217 26.92 6.59 -1.76
CA GLU A 217 27.24 5.26 -1.25
C GLU A 217 26.59 5.04 0.12
N LYS A 218 26.61 6.07 0.98
CA LYS A 218 25.89 6.04 2.27
C LYS A 218 24.38 5.92 2.08
N ASP A 219 23.79 6.72 1.19
CA ASP A 219 22.34 6.71 0.95
C ASP A 219 21.87 5.39 0.30
N PHE A 220 22.68 4.83 -0.60
CA PHE A 220 22.43 3.55 -1.22
C PHE A 220 22.55 2.42 -0.21
N ALA A 221 23.60 2.42 0.63
CA ALA A 221 23.78 1.43 1.69
C ALA A 221 22.61 1.46 2.70
N PHE A 222 22.09 2.65 3.06
CA PHE A 222 20.88 2.74 3.89
C PHE A 222 19.67 2.12 3.19
N THR A 223 19.45 2.44 1.91
CA THR A 223 18.35 1.86 1.14
C THR A 223 18.45 0.33 1.04
N ARG A 224 19.66 -0.21 0.91
CA ARG A 224 19.91 -1.66 0.97
C ARG A 224 19.57 -2.24 2.33
N GLU A 225 20.04 -1.60 3.41
CA GLU A 225 19.75 -2.04 4.78
C GLU A 225 18.24 -2.06 5.07
N VAL A 226 17.45 -1.13 4.54
CA VAL A 226 15.98 -1.15 4.65
C VAL A 226 15.41 -2.44 4.01
N GLY A 227 15.86 -2.80 2.81
CA GLY A 227 15.45 -4.05 2.16
C GLY A 227 15.89 -5.31 2.92
N GLU A 228 17.12 -5.33 3.42
CA GLU A 228 17.64 -6.45 4.23
C GLU A 228 16.93 -6.56 5.58
N CYS A 229 16.58 -5.43 6.20
CA CYS A 229 15.79 -5.39 7.42
C CYS A 229 14.41 -6.00 7.20
N PHE A 230 13.73 -5.68 6.09
CA PHE A 230 12.46 -6.29 5.74
C PHE A 230 12.55 -7.82 5.69
N LEU A 231 13.57 -8.35 5.00
CA LEU A 231 13.85 -9.79 4.89
C LEU A 231 14.14 -10.46 6.23
N ARG A 232 14.72 -9.76 7.21
CA ARG A 232 14.95 -10.33 8.55
C ARG A 232 13.69 -10.32 9.41
N VAL A 233 12.94 -9.22 9.36
CA VAL A 233 11.92 -8.90 10.36
C VAL A 233 10.54 -9.43 9.98
N TYR A 234 10.09 -9.19 8.75
CA TYR A 234 8.73 -9.58 8.37
C TYR A 234 8.55 -11.10 8.30
N PRO A 235 9.46 -11.89 7.70
CA PRO A 235 9.41 -13.35 7.75
C PRO A 235 9.35 -13.93 9.17
N ALA A 236 10.05 -13.33 10.13
CA ALA A 236 10.00 -13.76 11.54
C ALA A 236 8.59 -13.56 12.14
N ILE A 237 7.95 -12.41 11.85
CA ILE A 237 6.57 -12.13 12.26
C ILE A 237 5.60 -13.11 11.59
N VAL A 238 5.77 -13.42 10.31
CA VAL A 238 4.92 -14.39 9.59
C VAL A 238 5.03 -15.77 10.25
N ARG A 239 6.24 -16.29 10.43
CA ARG A 239 6.47 -17.62 11.02
C ARG A 239 5.92 -17.74 12.45
N LYS A 240 6.06 -16.70 13.27
CA LYS A 240 5.49 -16.65 14.63
C LYS A 240 3.97 -16.82 14.62
N ASN A 241 3.27 -16.31 13.60
CA ASN A 241 1.83 -16.15 13.60
C ASN A 241 1.08 -17.08 12.64
N MET A 242 1.74 -17.65 11.63
CA MET A 242 1.07 -18.35 10.52
C MET A 242 0.25 -19.56 10.95
N HIS A 243 0.62 -20.24 12.04
CA HIS A 243 -0.09 -21.40 12.58
C HIS A 243 -1.20 -21.08 13.59
N LYS A 244 -1.44 -19.81 13.93
CA LYS A 244 -2.54 -19.43 14.82
C LYS A 244 -3.88 -19.81 14.18
N THR A 245 -4.74 -20.52 14.90
CA THR A 245 -6.06 -20.96 14.42
C THR A 245 -7.05 -19.79 14.37
N TRP A 246 -7.79 -19.66 13.28
CA TRP A 246 -8.79 -18.61 13.07
C TRP A 246 -10.06 -19.20 12.44
N GLY A 247 -11.20 -18.56 12.68
CA GLY A 247 -12.49 -18.96 12.12
C GLY A 247 -13.14 -17.85 11.30
N GLU A 248 -14.43 -18.03 11.04
CA GLU A 248 -15.22 -17.12 10.21
C GLU A 248 -15.29 -15.71 10.80
N LYS A 249 -15.34 -15.58 12.13
CA LYS A 249 -15.40 -14.28 12.81
C LYS A 249 -14.13 -13.46 12.56
N GLU A 250 -12.97 -14.08 12.72
CA GLU A 250 -11.68 -13.44 12.48
C GLU A 250 -11.50 -13.07 11.02
N ARG A 251 -11.94 -13.97 10.12
CA ARG A 251 -11.92 -13.74 8.68
C ARG A 251 -12.81 -12.56 8.26
N ASN A 252 -14.03 -12.49 8.77
CA ASN A 252 -14.94 -11.39 8.47
C ASN A 252 -14.37 -10.05 8.95
N PHE A 253 -13.78 -10.03 10.14
CA PHE A 253 -13.10 -8.83 10.65
C PHE A 253 -11.91 -8.41 9.77
N GLN A 254 -11.12 -9.37 9.29
CA GLN A 254 -10.04 -9.12 8.34
C GLN A 254 -10.57 -8.48 7.04
N LEU A 255 -11.67 -8.98 6.48
CA LEU A 255 -12.26 -8.43 5.25
C LEU A 255 -12.73 -6.97 5.43
N LEU A 256 -13.28 -6.64 6.61
CA LEU A 256 -13.68 -5.26 6.93
C LEU A 256 -12.47 -4.33 7.05
N LYS A 257 -11.41 -4.77 7.75
CA LYS A 257 -10.16 -3.99 7.88
C LYS A 257 -9.44 -3.84 6.55
N ARG A 258 -9.47 -4.83 5.66
CA ARG A 258 -8.97 -4.71 4.29
C ARG A 258 -9.74 -3.67 3.47
N GLY A 259 -11.02 -3.43 3.78
CA GLY A 259 -11.77 -2.31 3.23
C GLY A 259 -11.09 -0.95 3.51
N ARG A 260 -10.53 -0.75 4.71
CA ARG A 260 -9.74 0.46 5.03
C ARG A 260 -8.46 0.57 4.22
N TYR A 261 -7.81 -0.56 3.95
CA TYR A 261 -6.64 -0.59 3.09
C TYR A 261 -6.97 -0.08 1.67
N VAL A 262 -8.12 -0.53 1.12
CA VAL A 262 -8.62 -0.07 -0.17
C VAL A 262 -9.00 1.42 -0.14
N GLU A 263 -9.71 1.86 0.91
CA GLU A 263 -10.05 3.29 1.10
C GLU A 263 -8.80 4.17 1.06
N PHE A 264 -7.73 3.78 1.76
CA PHE A 264 -6.48 4.52 1.74
C PHE A 264 -5.84 4.54 0.36
N ASN A 265 -5.66 3.37 -0.27
CA ASN A 265 -4.95 3.29 -1.55
C ASN A 265 -5.67 4.05 -2.68
N LEU A 266 -7.01 4.05 -2.70
CA LEU A 266 -7.76 4.73 -3.75
C LEU A 266 -7.89 6.24 -3.53
N ILE A 267 -7.91 6.71 -2.27
CA ILE A 267 -8.17 8.12 -1.95
C ILE A 267 -6.88 8.92 -1.71
N TYR A 268 -5.93 8.34 -0.97
CA TYR A 268 -4.79 9.08 -0.41
C TYR A 268 -3.43 8.65 -0.96
N ASP A 269 -3.27 7.38 -1.36
CA ASP A 269 -1.96 6.93 -1.83
C ASP A 269 -1.54 7.64 -3.13
N ARG A 270 -0.47 8.44 -3.03
CA ARG A 270 0.03 9.22 -4.16
C ARG A 270 0.47 8.32 -5.30
N GLY A 271 1.11 7.18 -5.01
CA GLY A 271 1.58 6.24 -6.02
C GLY A 271 0.45 5.64 -6.84
N THR A 272 -0.60 5.15 -6.17
CA THR A 272 -1.79 4.58 -6.81
C THR A 272 -2.53 5.62 -7.64
N ARG A 273 -2.82 6.79 -7.05
CA ARG A 273 -3.52 7.88 -7.76
C ARG A 273 -2.74 8.36 -8.97
N PHE A 274 -1.42 8.54 -8.83
CA PHE A 274 -0.53 8.94 -9.92
C PHE A 274 -0.55 7.92 -11.06
N GLY A 275 -0.37 6.63 -10.76
CA GLY A 275 -0.39 5.58 -11.77
C GLY A 275 -1.70 5.55 -12.56
N LEU A 276 -2.84 5.65 -11.87
CA LEU A 276 -4.16 5.63 -12.51
C LEU A 276 -4.40 6.88 -13.37
N MET A 277 -3.92 8.05 -12.96
CA MET A 277 -4.10 9.30 -13.70
C MET A 277 -3.18 9.43 -14.93
N THR A 278 -2.13 8.62 -15.02
CA THR A 278 -1.09 8.72 -16.08
C THR A 278 -1.15 7.58 -17.10
N ASN A 279 -2.31 6.90 -17.24
CA ASN A 279 -2.44 5.70 -18.08
C ASN A 279 -1.41 4.60 -17.74
N GLY A 280 -0.91 4.57 -16.50
CA GLY A 280 -0.09 3.47 -16.02
C GLY A 280 -0.90 2.17 -16.07
N ASN A 281 -0.22 1.03 -16.21
CA ASN A 281 -0.88 -0.26 -16.31
C ASN A 281 -1.78 -0.50 -15.08
N PRO A 282 -3.13 -0.52 -15.25
CA PRO A 282 -4.04 -0.60 -14.12
C PRO A 282 -3.85 -1.86 -13.29
N ASP A 283 -3.52 -3.00 -13.91
CA ASP A 283 -3.30 -4.26 -13.22
C ASP A 283 -2.04 -4.22 -12.34
N ALA A 284 -1.00 -3.52 -12.80
CA ALA A 284 0.24 -3.35 -12.04
C ALA A 284 0.02 -2.43 -10.82
N ILE A 285 -0.79 -1.39 -10.98
CA ILE A 285 -1.11 -0.44 -9.90
C ILE A 285 -2.03 -1.07 -8.85
N MET A 286 -3.06 -1.78 -9.32
CA MET A 286 -4.06 -2.45 -8.48
C MET A 286 -3.54 -3.76 -7.87
N MET A 287 -2.30 -4.16 -8.15
CA MET A 287 -1.63 -5.28 -7.49
C MET A 287 -1.72 -5.16 -5.96
N SER A 288 -1.54 -3.93 -5.44
CA SER A 288 -1.56 -3.64 -4.00
C SER A 288 -2.91 -3.95 -3.32
N MET A 289 -3.99 -4.09 -4.08
CA MET A 289 -5.32 -4.33 -3.55
C MET A 289 -5.45 -5.75 -2.98
N PRO A 290 -6.07 -5.91 -1.80
CA PRO A 290 -6.41 -7.22 -1.26
C PRO A 290 -7.34 -7.98 -2.21
N PRO A 291 -7.28 -9.33 -2.21
CA PRO A 291 -8.09 -10.16 -3.11
C PRO A 291 -9.60 -10.09 -2.80
N LEU A 292 -9.93 -9.91 -1.52
CA LEU A 292 -11.30 -9.83 -1.00
C LEU A 292 -11.39 -8.75 0.06
N VAL A 293 -12.47 -7.99 0.04
CA VAL A 293 -12.85 -7.00 1.06
C VAL A 293 -14.33 -7.09 1.38
N ALA A 294 -14.72 -6.60 2.54
CA ALA A 294 -16.12 -6.42 2.90
C ALA A 294 -16.40 -4.94 3.18
N ARG A 295 -17.58 -4.46 2.78
CA ARG A 295 -18.06 -3.14 3.19
C ARG A 295 -18.73 -3.25 4.55
N ALA A 296 -18.27 -2.47 5.51
CA ALA A 296 -18.91 -2.37 6.81
C ALA A 296 -20.22 -1.59 6.73
N SER A 297 -21.30 -2.13 7.29
CA SER A 297 -22.53 -1.38 7.59
C SER A 297 -22.24 -0.21 8.55
N ASN A 298 -23.15 0.76 8.63
CA ASN A 298 -22.99 1.93 9.52
C ASN A 298 -22.76 1.54 10.99
N ARG A 299 -23.40 0.45 11.44
CA ARG A 299 -23.24 -0.10 12.80
C ARG A 299 -21.86 -0.73 13.00
N ALA A 300 -21.37 -1.50 12.03
CA ALA A 300 -20.03 -2.10 12.07
C ALA A 300 -18.92 -1.03 12.05
N ASN A 301 -19.10 0.05 11.29
CA ASN A 301 -18.18 1.20 11.28
C ASN A 301 -18.06 1.88 12.66
N SER A 302 -19.17 2.05 13.37
CA SER A 302 -19.18 2.64 14.72
C SER A 302 -18.43 1.77 15.73
N LEU A 303 -18.52 0.44 15.62
CA LEU A 303 -17.81 -0.50 16.50
C LEU A 303 -16.30 -0.57 16.21
N LEU A 304 -15.92 -0.53 14.93
CA LEU A 304 -14.51 -0.40 14.51
C LEU A 304 -13.87 0.88 15.06
N HIS A 305 -14.55 2.01 14.91
CA HIS A 305 -14.02 3.32 15.32
C HIS A 305 -13.84 3.45 16.85
N ARG A 306 -14.60 2.70 17.65
CA ARG A 306 -14.50 2.71 19.12
C ARG A 306 -13.44 1.74 19.68
N GLY A 307 -12.65 1.08 18.83
CA GLY A 307 -11.63 0.10 19.26
C GLY A 307 -12.20 -1.14 19.96
N ARG A 308 -13.51 -1.41 19.82
CA ARG A 308 -14.23 -2.46 20.58
C ARG A 308 -14.22 -3.84 19.90
N MET A 309 -13.50 -4.00 18.79
CA MET A 309 -13.25 -5.30 18.16
C MET A 309 -11.77 -5.66 18.30
N ASN A 310 -11.34 -5.99 19.52
CA ASN A 310 -10.12 -6.75 19.75
C ASN A 310 -10.49 -8.01 20.56
N PRO A 311 -10.74 -9.17 19.92
CA PRO A 311 -11.19 -10.41 20.56
C PRO A 311 -10.13 -11.09 21.44
N ALA A 312 -8.88 -10.63 21.40
CA ALA A 312 -7.75 -11.26 22.10
C ALA A 312 -7.85 -11.25 23.64
N SER A 313 -8.86 -10.61 24.24
CA SER A 313 -9.08 -10.54 25.68
C SER A 313 -10.09 -11.57 26.24
N LEU A 314 -10.64 -12.48 25.44
CA LEU A 314 -11.73 -13.38 25.87
C LEU A 314 -11.30 -14.72 26.49
N SER A 315 -9.99 -14.99 26.66
CA SER A 315 -9.52 -16.17 27.39
C SER A 315 -8.98 -15.83 28.78
N GLY A 316 -9.87 -15.75 29.76
CA GLY A 316 -9.51 -15.85 31.18
C GLY A 316 -9.88 -14.64 32.03
N CYS A 317 -10.94 -14.78 32.85
CA CYS A 317 -10.85 -14.72 34.31
C CYS A 317 -12.24 -14.68 34.97
N ARG A 318 -12.39 -15.51 36.02
CA ARG A 318 -13.52 -15.54 36.94
C ARG A 318 -13.41 -14.40 37.96
N SER A 319 -14.58 -13.94 38.41
CA SER A 319 -14.90 -13.29 39.71
C SER A 319 -14.02 -12.16 40.26
N SER A 320 -14.62 -10.97 40.29
CA SER A 320 -14.28 -9.75 41.07
C SER A 320 -14.57 -9.89 42.59
N PRO A 321 -14.42 -8.86 43.47
CA PRO A 321 -13.79 -7.50 43.35
C PRO A 321 -12.89 -7.07 44.55
N THR A 322 -12.09 -5.99 44.42
CA THR A 322 -12.19 -4.72 45.21
C THR A 322 -11.15 -3.63 44.83
N SER A 323 -11.69 -2.40 44.69
CA SER A 323 -11.16 -1.01 44.81
C SER A 323 -9.81 -0.56 44.23
N GLY A 324 -9.86 0.51 43.41
CA GLY A 324 -8.80 1.53 43.29
C GLY A 324 -8.55 2.04 41.87
N TYR A 325 -9.28 3.09 41.46
CA TYR A 325 -9.06 3.99 40.31
C TYR A 325 -8.22 3.48 39.11
N ALA A 326 -8.92 3.07 38.05
CA ALA A 326 -8.42 2.89 36.68
C ALA A 326 -9.58 3.20 35.70
N PRO A 327 -9.33 3.69 34.47
CA PRO A 327 -10.39 4.09 33.54
C PRO A 327 -11.35 2.91 33.26
N GLU A 328 -12.65 3.20 33.35
CA GLU A 328 -13.76 2.23 33.36
C GLU A 328 -13.72 1.22 32.20
N ALA A 329 -13.36 -0.02 32.53
CA ALA A 329 -13.79 -1.19 31.78
C ALA A 329 -15.31 -1.33 31.96
N VAL A 330 -16.06 -1.00 30.91
CA VAL A 330 -17.51 -1.21 30.86
C VAL A 330 -17.80 -2.71 30.99
N ARG A 331 -18.38 -3.11 32.14
CA ARG A 331 -19.09 -4.39 32.28
C ARG A 331 -20.22 -4.39 31.26
N ILE A 332 -20.16 -5.29 30.27
CA ILE A 332 -21.28 -5.53 29.36
C ILE A 332 -22.02 -6.78 29.87
N PRO A 333 -23.27 -6.64 30.34
CA PRO A 333 -24.13 -7.77 30.62
C PRO A 333 -24.61 -8.37 29.31
N ASN A 334 -24.61 -9.70 29.27
CA ASN A 334 -25.29 -10.57 28.32
C ASN A 334 -24.83 -10.52 26.85
N LEU A 335 -24.52 -11.73 26.38
CA LEU A 335 -24.57 -12.15 24.99
C LEU A 335 -25.78 -11.50 24.30
N ILE A 336 -25.52 -10.53 23.43
CA ILE A 336 -26.42 -10.26 22.32
C ILE A 336 -25.87 -11.11 21.18
N GLU A 337 -26.65 -12.12 20.82
CA GLU A 337 -26.45 -13.00 19.67
C GLU A 337 -25.81 -12.25 18.50
N MET A 338 -24.66 -12.74 18.04
CA MET A 338 -24.04 -12.37 16.77
C MET A 338 -24.82 -12.96 15.58
N GLU A 339 -26.15 -13.12 15.69
CA GLU A 339 -26.97 -13.38 14.52
C GLU A 339 -27.07 -12.07 13.74
N SER A 340 -26.51 -12.08 12.52
CA SER A 340 -26.62 -11.01 11.52
C SER A 340 -25.89 -9.68 11.79
N LEU A 341 -24.58 -9.71 12.09
CA LEU A 341 -23.72 -8.63 11.58
C LEU A 341 -23.70 -8.75 10.05
N GLY A 342 -24.75 -8.25 9.40
CA GLY A 342 -24.89 -8.18 7.95
C GLY A 342 -23.67 -7.49 7.34
N CYS A 343 -22.74 -8.32 6.87
CA CYS A 343 -21.74 -7.92 5.91
C CYS A 343 -22.45 -8.03 4.57
N ASP A 344 -22.78 -6.91 3.95
CA ASP A 344 -23.27 -6.92 2.57
C ASP A 344 -22.13 -7.40 1.67
N GLY A 345 -22.06 -8.72 1.42
CA GLY A 345 -21.21 -9.40 0.43
C GLY A 345 -19.70 -9.15 0.51
N ALA A 346 -18.90 -10.22 0.46
CA ALA A 346 -17.47 -10.04 0.14
C ALA A 346 -17.35 -9.61 -1.33
N ILE A 347 -16.74 -8.45 -1.58
CA ILE A 347 -16.48 -7.96 -2.94
C ILE A 347 -15.12 -8.52 -3.38
N ARG A 348 -15.13 -9.27 -4.49
CA ARG A 348 -13.92 -9.73 -5.18
C ARG A 348 -13.41 -8.62 -6.10
N ILE A 349 -12.14 -8.25 -5.93
CA ILE A 349 -11.49 -7.28 -6.81
C ILE A 349 -10.71 -8.07 -7.87
N SER A 350 -11.29 -8.25 -9.06
CA SER A 350 -10.62 -8.81 -10.25
C SER A 350 -10.50 -7.74 -11.36
N GLY A 351 -9.40 -7.77 -12.12
CA GLY A 351 -9.13 -6.83 -13.22
C GLY A 351 -10.23 -6.80 -14.30
N MET A 352 -10.32 -5.69 -15.03
CA MET A 352 -11.37 -5.43 -16.01
C MET A 352 -11.30 -6.41 -17.22
N PRO A 353 -12.45 -6.82 -17.81
CA PRO A 353 -12.46 -7.68 -19.00
C PRO A 353 -12.02 -6.95 -20.27
N THR A 354 -11.40 -7.69 -21.19
CA THR A 354 -10.66 -7.20 -22.38
C THR A 354 -11.46 -7.25 -23.69
N GLU A 355 -12.76 -6.92 -23.73
CA GLU A 355 -13.53 -6.93 -24.98
C GLU A 355 -14.00 -5.52 -25.45
N PRO A 356 -13.98 -5.24 -26.77
CA PRO A 356 -14.34 -3.93 -27.31
C PRO A 356 -15.87 -3.78 -27.42
N VAL A 357 -16.44 -2.84 -26.66
CA VAL A 357 -17.88 -2.52 -26.72
C VAL A 357 -18.19 -1.65 -27.95
N SER A 358 -19.08 -2.14 -28.81
CA SER A 358 -19.52 -1.43 -30.02
C SER A 358 -20.33 -0.16 -29.71
N LYS A 359 -20.09 0.88 -30.50
CA LYS A 359 -20.74 2.21 -30.44
C LYS A 359 -22.28 2.13 -30.48
N ARG A 360 -22.96 2.67 -29.44
CA ARG A 360 -24.23 3.40 -29.57
C ARG A 360 -24.55 4.23 -28.31
N ASN A 361 -24.65 5.55 -28.53
CA ASN A 361 -25.33 6.63 -27.79
C ASN A 361 -24.93 6.95 -26.33
N TYR A 362 -24.50 8.20 -26.17
CA TYR A 362 -24.02 8.84 -24.95
C TYR A 362 -25.14 9.15 -23.95
N GLY A 363 -25.02 8.57 -22.77
CA GLY A 363 -25.38 9.16 -21.48
C GLY A 363 -24.24 8.78 -20.53
N VAL A 364 -23.83 9.67 -19.62
CA VAL A 364 -22.67 9.44 -18.73
C VAL A 364 -22.93 8.22 -17.85
N VAL A 365 -22.41 7.06 -18.26
CA VAL A 365 -22.36 5.83 -17.47
C VAL A 365 -20.98 5.80 -16.83
N CYS A 366 -20.90 6.07 -15.53
CA CYS A 366 -19.78 5.60 -14.73
C CYS A 366 -19.82 4.07 -14.78
N LEU A 367 -18.94 3.47 -15.60
CA LEU A 367 -18.73 2.03 -15.67
C LEU A 367 -18.13 1.56 -14.34
N LEU A 368 -18.99 1.27 -13.37
CA LEU A 368 -18.66 0.42 -12.24
C LEU A 368 -18.43 -1.00 -12.78
N PRO A 369 -17.40 -1.73 -12.33
CA PRO A 369 -17.24 -3.14 -12.69
C PRO A 369 -18.47 -3.93 -12.24
N GLU A 370 -18.93 -4.88 -13.06
CA GLU A 370 -20.04 -5.77 -12.74
C GLU A 370 -19.81 -6.43 -11.37
N VAL A 371 -20.57 -5.98 -10.37
CA VAL A 371 -20.65 -6.60 -9.06
C VAL A 371 -21.57 -7.80 -9.19
N ARG A 372 -21.01 -9.01 -9.36
CA ARG A 372 -21.79 -10.24 -9.20
C ARG A 372 -21.79 -10.63 -7.72
N CYS A 373 -22.94 -10.47 -7.06
CA CYS A 373 -23.21 -11.12 -5.78
C CYS A 373 -23.21 -12.64 -5.99
N LEU A 374 -22.38 -13.35 -5.24
CA LEU A 374 -22.45 -14.81 -5.15
C LEU A 374 -23.34 -15.18 -3.97
N GLY A 375 -24.58 -15.56 -4.25
CA GLY A 375 -25.54 -16.09 -3.27
C GLY A 375 -26.92 -15.44 -3.37
N ASP A 376 -27.81 -16.02 -4.19
CA ASP A 376 -29.03 -16.68 -3.71
C ASP A 376 -29.98 -17.03 -4.87
N GLN A 377 -30.64 -18.17 -4.73
CA GLN A 377 -31.66 -18.72 -5.63
C GLN A 377 -32.86 -17.77 -5.79
N PRO A 378 -33.62 -17.84 -6.90
CA PRO A 378 -34.60 -16.83 -7.26
C PRO A 378 -35.85 -16.91 -6.37
N ILE A 379 -36.12 -15.86 -5.60
CA ILE A 379 -37.43 -15.66 -4.98
C ILE A 379 -38.30 -14.91 -5.98
N SER A 380 -39.30 -15.58 -6.53
CA SER A 380 -40.39 -14.98 -7.29
C SER A 380 -41.34 -14.24 -6.35
N ALA A 381 -41.52 -12.92 -6.51
CA ALA A 381 -42.77 -12.23 -6.19
C ALA A 381 -42.77 -10.79 -6.75
N SER A 382 -43.67 -10.57 -7.70
CA SER A 382 -44.39 -9.35 -8.11
C SER A 382 -43.92 -7.95 -7.67
N CYS A 383 -43.80 -7.10 -8.68
CA CYS A 383 -43.86 -5.63 -8.72
C CYS A 383 -44.43 -4.92 -7.48
N ASN A 384 -43.73 -3.87 -7.02
CA ASN A 384 -44.31 -2.55 -6.80
C ASN A 384 -43.22 -1.48 -6.83
N GLU A 385 -43.47 -0.44 -7.60
CA GLU A 385 -42.67 0.78 -7.72
C GLU A 385 -42.51 1.45 -6.35
N VAL A 386 -41.30 1.92 -6.04
CA VAL A 386 -41.08 2.93 -4.99
C VAL A 386 -40.30 4.09 -5.57
N VAL A 387 -41.01 5.22 -5.63
CA VAL A 387 -40.57 6.56 -6.04
C VAL A 387 -39.50 7.08 -5.08
N ILE A 388 -38.37 7.55 -5.62
CA ILE A 388 -37.33 8.28 -4.87
C ILE A 388 -37.79 9.73 -4.72
N GLY A 389 -38.12 10.13 -3.48
CA GLY A 389 -38.44 11.51 -3.14
C GLY A 389 -37.18 12.32 -2.83
N ASP A 390 -36.99 13.42 -3.56
CA ASP A 390 -35.99 14.45 -3.32
C ASP A 390 -36.22 15.17 -1.99
N ALA A 391 -35.20 15.20 -1.14
CA ALA A 391 -35.14 16.12 -0.02
C ALA A 391 -33.68 16.51 0.29
N CYS A 392 -33.20 17.57 -0.37
CA CYS A 392 -32.24 18.47 0.27
C CYS A 392 -32.41 19.88 -0.30
N GLY A 393 -33.02 20.76 0.49
CA GLY A 393 -33.22 22.15 0.15
C GLY A 393 -31.90 22.92 0.16
N ILE A 394 -31.65 23.65 -0.92
CA ILE A 394 -30.77 24.82 -0.94
C ILE A 394 -31.59 25.96 -1.55
N ARG A 395 -31.92 26.95 -0.71
CA ARG A 395 -32.55 28.20 -1.17
C ARG A 395 -31.50 29.04 -1.90
N SER A 396 -31.65 29.19 -3.21
CA SER A 396 -31.02 30.27 -3.97
C SER A 396 -31.99 31.45 -4.04
N ALA A 397 -31.62 32.59 -3.46
CA ALA A 397 -32.34 33.84 -3.60
C ALA A 397 -32.08 34.44 -4.99
N SER A 398 -33.16 34.76 -5.71
CA SER A 398 -33.15 35.50 -6.97
C SER A 398 -33.27 37.01 -6.71
N PRO A 399 -32.49 37.88 -7.39
CA PRO A 399 -32.63 39.32 -7.29
C PRO A 399 -33.64 39.88 -8.31
N SER A 400 -34.24 41.01 -7.91
CA SER A 400 -34.91 42.04 -8.72
C SER A 400 -36.37 41.84 -9.18
N SER A 401 -37.27 42.55 -8.50
CA SER A 401 -38.01 43.65 -9.13
C SER A 401 -38.47 44.67 -8.08
N LEU A 402 -37.83 45.84 -8.10
CA LEU A 402 -38.30 47.09 -7.53
C LEU A 402 -39.59 47.54 -8.23
N ARG A 403 -40.62 47.90 -7.46
CA ARG A 403 -41.52 49.06 -7.64
C ARG A 403 -42.36 49.20 -6.36
N GLY A 404 -42.23 50.35 -5.71
CA GLY A 404 -42.84 50.71 -4.42
C GLY A 404 -41.91 51.64 -3.68
#